data_AF-A0A6L7JCC1-F1
#
_entry.id   AF-A0A6L7JCC1-F1
#
_cell.length_a   1.000
_cell.length_b   1.000
_cell.length_c   1.000
_cell.angle_alpha   90.00
_cell.angle_beta   90.00
_cell.angle_gamma   90.00
#
_symmetry.space_group_name_H-M   'P 1'
#
loop_
_entity.id
_entity.type
_entity.pdbx_description
1 polymer ?
#
loop_
_entity_poly.entity_id
_entity_poly.type
_entity_poly.pdbx_seq_one_letter_code
_entity_poly.pdbx_strand_id
1 'polypeptide(L)'
;MNVILIMNDTLRYDHVGANGNPWISTPNLDAFAAEAAVFDNNHLCSFPTVPNRHEMMKGRHGNPFQAWRPLEWGAMTLPKALRLAGYETMFIPRHPASGQLRVRFRPAVFRLGIRPRQRGRPLADRLFLRAAGPRRRQVHLGPTGHP
;
A
#
# COMPACT_ATOMS: atom_id res chain seq x y z
N MET A 1 6.81 0.37 15.38
CA MET A 1 5.67 -0.40 14.84
C MET A 1 5.60 -0.16 13.35
N ASN A 2 5.41 -1.19 12.52
CA ASN A 2 5.14 -1.05 11.09
C ASN A 2 3.76 -1.61 10.78
N VAL A 3 3.04 -1.02 9.83
CA VAL A 3 1.71 -1.45 9.43
C VAL A 3 1.71 -1.74 7.93
N ILE A 4 1.24 -2.92 7.54
CA ILE A 4 1.11 -3.34 6.14
C ILE A 4 -0.35 -3.65 5.87
N LEU A 5 -0.95 -2.90 4.93
CA LEU A 5 -2.31 -3.17 4.45
C LEU A 5 -2.22 -3.89 3.10
N ILE A 6 -2.61 -5.17 3.10
CA ILE A 6 -2.71 -5.99 1.88
C ILE A 6 -4.17 -5.98 1.42
N MET A 7 -4.39 -5.70 0.14
CA MET A 7 -5.72 -5.72 -0.48
C MET A 7 -5.66 -6.52 -1.77
N ASN A 8 -6.47 -7.58 -1.84
CA ASN A 8 -6.69 -8.33 -3.06
C ASN A 8 -8.02 -7.91 -3.70
N ASP A 9 -7.98 -7.53 -4.98
CA ASP A 9 -9.19 -7.17 -5.74
C ASP A 9 -9.88 -8.43 -6.24
N THR A 10 -11.21 -8.46 -6.12
CA THR A 10 -12.07 -9.56 -6.58
C THR A 10 -11.76 -10.92 -5.93
N LEU A 11 -11.14 -10.95 -4.76
CA LEU A 11 -10.99 -12.19 -3.99
C LEU A 11 -12.33 -12.54 -3.33
N ARG A 12 -12.91 -13.67 -3.72
CA ARG A 12 -14.09 -14.20 -3.03
C ARG A 12 -13.68 -14.84 -1.70
N TYR A 13 -14.54 -14.69 -0.70
CA TYR A 13 -14.33 -15.27 0.63
C TYR A 13 -14.16 -16.80 0.58
N ASP A 14 -15.00 -17.48 -0.19
CA ASP A 14 -15.00 -18.94 -0.35
C ASP A 14 -13.86 -19.49 -1.22
N HIS A 15 -12.93 -18.65 -1.70
CA HIS A 15 -11.76 -19.04 -2.50
C HIS A 15 -10.46 -19.07 -1.70
N VAL A 16 -10.56 -19.19 -0.37
CA VAL A 16 -9.42 -19.30 0.55
C VAL A 16 -9.55 -20.59 1.34
N GLY A 17 -8.48 -21.36 1.44
CA GLY A 17 -8.41 -22.64 2.17
C GLY A 17 -8.83 -22.50 3.62
N ALA A 18 -8.31 -21.50 4.34
CA ALA A 18 -8.70 -21.15 5.70
C ALA A 18 -10.20 -20.88 5.89
N ASN A 19 -10.91 -20.50 4.83
CA ASN A 19 -12.34 -20.22 4.86
C ASN A 19 -13.19 -21.45 4.49
N GLY A 20 -12.58 -22.65 4.48
CA GLY A 20 -13.26 -23.93 4.22
C GLY A 20 -13.29 -24.36 2.76
N ASN A 21 -12.44 -23.80 1.90
CA ASN A 21 -12.36 -24.21 0.50
C ASN A 21 -11.64 -25.59 0.36
N PRO A 22 -12.28 -26.62 -0.23
CA PRO A 22 -11.70 -27.97 -0.31
C PRO A 22 -10.79 -28.21 -1.54
N TRP A 23 -10.71 -27.29 -2.50
CA TRP A 23 -10.09 -27.52 -3.81
C TRP A 23 -8.98 -26.53 -4.18
N ILE A 24 -8.99 -25.32 -3.61
CA ILE A 24 -8.00 -24.27 -3.82
C ILE A 24 -7.02 -24.29 -2.66
N SER A 25 -5.73 -24.44 -2.98
CA SER A 25 -4.67 -24.40 -1.98
C SER A 25 -4.14 -22.97 -1.78
N THR A 26 -4.23 -22.44 -0.56
CA THR A 26 -3.72 -21.11 -0.20
C THR A 26 -2.78 -21.14 1.02
N PRO A 27 -1.70 -21.95 0.99
CA PRO A 27 -0.92 -22.28 2.20
C PRO A 27 -0.35 -21.07 2.94
N ASN A 28 0.02 -20.00 2.23
CA ASN A 28 0.51 -18.77 2.86
C ASN A 28 -0.58 -17.94 3.54
N LEU A 29 -1.79 -17.91 2.97
CA LEU A 29 -2.93 -17.25 3.62
C LEU A 29 -3.44 -18.08 4.79
N ASP A 30 -3.39 -19.41 4.66
CA ASP A 30 -3.83 -20.34 5.70
C ASP A 30 -2.91 -20.26 6.93
N ALA A 31 -1.59 -20.24 6.70
CA ALA A 31 -0.61 -20.01 7.75
C ALA A 31 -0.77 -18.63 8.42
N PHE A 32 -1.02 -17.58 7.64
CA PHE A 32 -1.25 -16.25 8.19
C PHE A 32 -2.54 -16.18 9.02
N ALA A 33 -3.62 -16.83 8.57
CA ALA A 33 -4.89 -16.88 9.28
C ALA A 33 -4.76 -17.60 10.63
N ALA A 34 -3.93 -18.64 10.73
CA ALA A 34 -3.68 -19.38 11.97
C ALA A 34 -3.01 -18.52 13.08
N GLU A 35 -2.33 -17.45 12.69
CA GLU A 35 -1.62 -16.53 13.61
C GLU A 35 -2.32 -15.16 13.75
N ALA A 36 -3.47 -14.97 13.10
CA ALA A 36 -4.16 -13.70 13.01
C ALA A 36 -5.57 -13.75 13.64
N ALA A 37 -6.13 -12.59 13.92
CA ALA A 37 -7.56 -12.47 14.16
C ALA A 37 -8.31 -12.53 12.82
N VAL A 38 -9.19 -13.52 12.68
CA VAL A 38 -10.00 -13.75 11.47
C VAL A 38 -11.43 -13.26 11.71
N PHE A 39 -12.01 -12.62 10.69
CA PHE A 39 -13.37 -12.07 10.73
C PHE A 39 -14.24 -12.72 9.67
N ASP A 40 -15.08 -13.68 10.08
CA ASP A 40 -15.96 -14.42 9.16
C ASP A 40 -17.15 -13.59 8.66
N ASN A 41 -17.58 -12.60 9.45
CA ASN A 41 -18.68 -11.68 9.15
C ASN A 41 -18.19 -10.28 8.77
N ASN A 42 -17.20 -10.20 7.87
CA ASN A 42 -16.67 -8.94 7.36
C ASN A 42 -17.34 -8.55 6.04
N HIS A 43 -18.08 -7.44 6.04
CA HIS A 43 -18.82 -6.96 4.88
C HIS A 43 -18.24 -5.65 4.33
N LEU A 44 -18.17 -5.58 3.01
CA LEU A 44 -17.88 -4.32 2.30
C LEU A 44 -19.06 -3.37 2.38
N CYS A 45 -18.76 -2.07 2.45
CA CYS A 45 -19.76 -1.02 2.49
C CYS A 45 -20.34 -0.73 1.10
N SER A 46 -19.52 -0.73 0.05
CA SER A 46 -19.92 -0.49 -1.34
C SER A 46 -19.25 -1.45 -2.33
N PHE A 47 -19.95 -1.76 -3.42
CA PHE A 47 -19.48 -2.64 -4.50
C PHE A 47 -19.47 -1.90 -5.86
N PRO A 48 -18.53 -2.14 -6.80
CA PRO A 48 -17.28 -2.91 -6.74
C PRO A 48 -16.00 -2.04 -6.79
N THR A 49 -14.91 -2.53 -6.19
CA THR A 49 -13.51 -2.04 -6.32
C THR A 49 -13.26 -0.55 -5.99
N VAL A 50 -13.63 0.42 -6.82
CA VAL A 50 -13.31 1.86 -6.57
C VAL A 50 -14.06 2.41 -5.35
N PRO A 51 -15.40 2.27 -5.23
CA PRO A 51 -16.13 2.73 -4.06
C PRO A 51 -15.66 2.05 -2.76
N ASN A 52 -15.42 0.73 -2.79
CA ASN A 52 -14.87 0.02 -1.62
C ASN A 52 -13.50 0.57 -1.20
N ARG A 53 -12.59 0.79 -2.17
CA ARG A 53 -11.27 1.38 -1.89
C ARG A 53 -11.39 2.78 -1.28
N HIS A 54 -12.35 3.58 -1.73
CA HIS A 54 -12.60 4.90 -1.15
C HIS A 54 -13.03 4.81 0.31
N GLU A 55 -13.94 3.90 0.63
CA GLU A 55 -14.45 3.72 1.98
C GLU A 55 -13.36 3.18 2.90
N MET A 56 -12.59 2.17 2.46
CA MET A 56 -11.43 1.66 3.19
C MET A 56 -10.38 2.75 3.45
N MET A 57 -10.14 3.63 2.47
CA MET A 57 -9.16 4.69 2.63
C MET A 57 -9.68 5.84 3.49
N LYS A 58 -10.99 6.14 3.50
CA LYS A 58 -11.57 7.25 4.28
C LYS A 58 -12.07 6.81 5.66
N GLY A 59 -12.29 5.51 5.89
CA GLY A 59 -12.92 4.98 7.09
C GLY A 59 -14.39 5.39 7.25
N ARG A 60 -15.09 5.70 6.15
CA ARG A 60 -16.49 6.14 6.17
C ARG A 60 -17.28 5.59 5.00
N HIS A 61 -18.54 5.26 5.23
CA HIS A 61 -19.48 4.82 4.20
C HIS A 61 -19.66 5.88 3.11
N GLY A 62 -19.71 5.45 1.85
CA GLY A 62 -19.73 6.32 0.67
C GLY A 62 -20.98 6.18 -0.21
N ASN A 63 -21.69 5.05 -0.16
CA ASN A 63 -22.89 4.80 -0.95
C ASN A 63 -24.09 5.63 -0.45
N PRO A 64 -25.06 6.03 -1.30
CA PRO A 64 -25.14 5.89 -2.77
C PRO A 64 -24.31 6.92 -3.57
N PHE A 65 -23.60 7.82 -2.89
CA PHE A 65 -23.11 9.07 -3.51
C PHE A 65 -21.71 8.98 -4.11
N GLN A 66 -20.95 7.92 -3.81
CA GLN A 66 -19.60 7.73 -4.33
C GLN A 66 -19.64 6.93 -5.64
N ALA A 67 -19.80 7.67 -6.74
CA ALA A 67 -19.66 7.12 -8.08
C ALA A 67 -18.22 6.61 -8.34
N TRP A 68 -18.04 5.90 -9.45
CA TRP A 68 -16.74 5.56 -10.03
C TRP A 68 -15.97 6.81 -10.46
N ARG A 69 -15.37 7.51 -9.49
CA ARG A 69 -14.59 8.73 -9.69
C ARG A 69 -13.31 8.66 -8.86
N PRO A 70 -12.30 9.51 -9.15
CA PRO A 70 -11.13 9.63 -8.31
C PRO A 70 -11.49 10.10 -6.89
N LEU A 71 -10.63 9.75 -5.93
CA LEU A 71 -10.76 10.24 -4.56
C LEU A 71 -10.64 11.78 -4.53
N GLU A 72 -11.52 12.43 -3.77
CA GLU A 72 -11.53 13.89 -3.61
C GLU A 72 -10.16 14.43 -3.16
N TRP A 73 -9.71 15.49 -3.82
CA TRP A 73 -8.49 16.18 -3.44
C TRP A 73 -8.58 16.70 -2.00
N GLY A 74 -7.55 16.43 -1.21
CA GLY A 74 -7.47 16.90 0.18
C GLY A 74 -8.26 16.08 1.19
N ALA A 75 -9.04 15.08 0.76
CA ALA A 75 -9.80 14.20 1.65
C ALA A 75 -8.93 13.63 2.78
N MET A 76 -9.52 13.48 3.97
CA MET A 76 -8.87 12.74 5.05
C MET A 76 -8.86 11.26 4.67
N THR A 77 -7.68 10.65 4.75
CA THR A 77 -7.46 9.24 4.40
C THR A 77 -6.61 8.57 5.45
N LEU A 78 -6.66 7.23 5.53
CA LEU A 78 -5.83 6.42 6.40
C LEU A 78 -4.33 6.77 6.24
N PRO A 79 -3.75 6.86 5.03
CA PRO A 79 -2.37 7.35 4.87
C PRO A 79 -2.15 8.78 5.39
N LYS A 80 -3.11 9.69 5.21
CA LYS A 80 -2.98 11.06 5.71
C LYS A 80 -3.03 11.12 7.24
N ALA A 81 -3.93 10.37 7.85
CA ALA A 81 -4.05 10.25 9.30
C ALA A 81 -2.77 9.66 9.92
N LEU A 82 -2.24 8.57 9.34
CA LEU A 82 -0.97 7.97 9.77
C LEU A 82 0.21 8.95 9.63
N ARG A 83 0.26 9.73 8.54
CA ARG A 83 1.29 10.76 8.36
C ARG A 83 1.22 11.86 9.41
N LEU A 84 0.02 12.32 9.76
CA LEU A 84 -0.17 13.30 10.84
C LEU A 84 0.29 12.75 12.19
N ALA A 85 0.20 11.43 12.40
CA ALA A 85 0.73 10.75 13.58
C ALA A 85 2.24 10.41 13.50
N GLY A 86 2.96 10.92 12.49
CA GLY A 86 4.42 10.73 12.35
C GLY A 86 4.86 9.46 11.61
N TYR A 87 3.94 8.73 10.99
CA TYR A 87 4.28 7.56 10.18
C TYR A 87 4.62 7.94 8.73
N GLU A 88 5.62 7.28 8.16
CA GLU A 88 5.84 7.28 6.73
C GLU A 88 4.89 6.29 6.04
N THR A 89 4.29 6.72 4.93
CA THR A 89 3.24 5.96 4.25
C THR A 89 3.60 5.75 2.78
N MET A 90 3.40 4.54 2.28
CA MET A 90 3.64 4.17 0.88
C MET A 90 2.47 3.37 0.34
N PHE A 91 2.21 3.50 -0.97
CA PHE A 91 1.24 2.68 -1.68
C PHE A 91 1.92 2.00 -2.87
N ILE A 92 1.73 0.69 -2.99
CA ILE A 92 2.29 -0.16 -4.04
C ILE A 92 1.12 -0.75 -4.82
N PRO A 93 0.70 -0.12 -5.92
CA PRO A 93 -0.42 -0.61 -6.73
C PRO A 93 -0.01 -1.81 -7.60
N ARG A 94 -0.99 -2.67 -7.91
CA ARG A 94 -0.85 -3.74 -8.93
C ARG A 94 -0.75 -3.16 -10.34
N HIS A 95 -1.51 -2.11 -10.66
CA HIS A 95 -1.63 -1.56 -12.02
C HIS A 95 -1.41 -0.03 -12.03
N PRO A 96 -0.70 0.56 -13.02
CA PRO A 96 -0.47 2.01 -13.05
C PRO A 96 -1.74 2.86 -13.02
N ALA A 97 -2.82 2.42 -13.69
CA ALA A 97 -4.11 3.11 -13.67
C ALA A 97 -4.84 3.05 -12.31
N SER A 98 -4.42 2.19 -11.37
CA SER A 98 -4.90 2.26 -9.98
C SER A 98 -4.30 3.45 -9.19
N GLY A 99 -3.44 4.24 -9.84
CA GLY A 99 -3.05 5.60 -9.42
C GLY A 99 -4.17 6.66 -9.54
N GLN A 100 -5.41 6.27 -9.85
CA GLN A 100 -6.58 7.16 -9.68
C GLN A 100 -6.80 7.57 -8.21
N LEU A 101 -6.21 6.86 -7.25
CA LEU A 101 -5.83 7.47 -5.97
C LEU A 101 -4.61 8.38 -6.18
N ARG A 102 -4.84 9.61 -6.65
CA ARG A 102 -3.82 10.68 -6.61
C ARG A 102 -3.63 11.20 -5.19
N VAL A 103 -3.35 10.29 -4.26
CA VAL A 103 -2.85 10.63 -2.93
C VAL A 103 -1.36 10.88 -3.10
N ARG A 104 -0.88 12.03 -2.61
CA ARG A 104 0.54 12.37 -2.67
C ARG A 104 1.33 11.39 -1.79
N PHE A 105 1.85 10.35 -2.42
CA PHE A 105 2.97 9.57 -1.93
C PHE A 105 4.23 10.27 -2.40
N ARG A 106 5.21 10.49 -1.51
CA ARG A 106 6.54 10.90 -1.98
C ARG A 106 7.07 9.76 -2.86
N PRO A 107 7.49 10.00 -4.11
CA PRO A 107 8.16 8.98 -4.88
C PRO A 107 9.51 8.71 -4.20
N ALA A 108 9.57 7.66 -3.40
CA ALA A 108 10.83 7.14 -2.89
C ALA A 108 11.30 6.09 -3.89
N VAL A 109 12.31 6.44 -4.70
CA VAL A 109 13.00 5.46 -5.54
C VAL A 109 13.87 4.62 -4.61
N PHE A 110 13.52 3.34 -4.44
CA PHE A 110 14.35 2.39 -3.70
C PHE A 110 15.19 1.60 -4.70
N ARG A 111 16.49 1.45 -4.43
CA ARG A 111 17.35 0.54 -5.19
C ARG A 111 17.36 -0.80 -4.46
N LEU A 112 16.96 -1.86 -5.17
CA LEU A 112 17.13 -3.23 -4.71
C LEU A 112 18.62 -3.57 -4.74
N GLY A 113 19.19 -3.93 -3.59
CA GLY A 113 20.60 -4.30 -3.47
C GLY A 113 20.77 -5.69 -2.87
N ILE A 114 21.86 -6.36 -3.24
CA ILE A 114 22.33 -7.58 -2.60
C ILE A 114 23.51 -7.20 -1.71
N ARG A 115 23.48 -7.56 -0.41
CA ARG A 115 24.60 -7.26 0.49
C ARG A 115 25.86 -8.04 0.06
N PRO A 116 26.95 -7.37 -0.34
CA PRO A 116 28.10 -8.06 -0.94
C PRO A 116 28.90 -8.93 0.04
N ARG A 117 28.76 -8.72 1.36
CA ARG A 117 29.53 -9.41 2.41
C ARG A 117 28.83 -10.64 3.03
N GLN A 118 27.76 -11.16 2.44
CA GLN A 118 27.03 -12.31 2.99
C GLN A 118 26.91 -13.48 1.99
N ARG A 119 28.02 -13.91 1.42
CA ARG A 119 28.08 -15.17 0.66
C ARG A 119 27.83 -16.34 1.62
N GLY A 120 26.76 -17.11 1.39
CA GLY A 120 26.37 -18.30 2.15
C GLY A 120 24.91 -18.33 2.65
N ARG A 121 24.24 -17.18 2.80
CA ARG A 121 22.86 -17.11 3.34
C ARG A 121 21.75 -17.20 2.27
N PRO A 122 20.50 -17.57 2.59
CA PRO A 122 19.37 -17.52 1.66
C PRO A 122 19.19 -16.13 1.02
N LEU A 123 18.68 -16.06 -0.21
CA LEU A 123 18.55 -14.81 -0.99
C LEU A 123 17.67 -13.76 -0.29
N ALA A 124 16.62 -14.20 0.42
CA ALA A 124 15.73 -13.32 1.20
C ALA A 124 16.49 -12.48 2.24
N ASP A 125 17.50 -13.07 2.89
CA ASP A 125 18.29 -12.40 3.94
C ASP A 125 19.33 -11.42 3.36
N ARG A 126 19.66 -11.59 2.07
CA ARG A 126 20.63 -10.73 1.37
C ARG A 126 19.97 -9.55 0.69
N LEU A 127 18.66 -9.61 0.47
CA LEU A 127 17.88 -8.58 -0.17
C LEU A 127 17.71 -7.41 0.80
N PHE A 128 18.00 -6.20 0.34
CA PHE A 128 17.63 -5.00 1.08
C PHE A 128 17.13 -3.91 0.14
N LEU A 129 16.14 -3.17 0.63
CA LEU A 129 15.63 -1.97 -0.02
C LEU A 129 16.26 -0.77 0.68
N ARG A 130 17.05 0.00 -0.08
CA ARG A 130 17.63 1.26 0.40
C ARG A 130 16.97 2.42 -0.31
N ALA A 131 16.49 3.40 0.45
CA ALA A 131 16.01 4.65 -0.11
C ALA A 131 17.16 5.31 -0.89
N ALA A 132 16.97 5.56 -2.19
CA ALA A 132 17.88 6.41 -2.92
C ALA A 132 17.63 7.84 -2.42
N GLY A 133 18.42 8.28 -1.44
CA GLY A 133 18.39 9.66 -0.99
C GLY A 133 18.63 10.63 -2.17
N PRO A 134 18.08 11.85 -2.14
CA PRO A 134 18.35 12.83 -3.17
C PRO A 134 19.86 13.05 -3.27
N ARG A 135 20.44 12.96 -4.48
CA ARG A 135 21.79 13.47 -4.71
C ARG A 135 21.75 14.94 -4.27
N ARG A 136 22.55 15.31 -3.26
CA ARG A 136 22.81 16.72 -2.94
C ARG A 136 23.34 17.37 -4.22
N ARG A 137 22.48 18.06 -4.97
CA ARG A 137 22.95 19.09 -5.89
C ARG A 137 23.42 20.22 -4.99
N GLN A 138 24.73 20.44 -4.94
CA GLN A 138 25.28 21.71 -4.47
C GLN A 138 24.58 22.80 -5.28
N VAL A 139 23.80 23.63 -4.60
CA VAL A 139 23.27 24.86 -5.16
C VAL A 139 24.46 25.83 -5.16
N HIS A 140 24.98 26.14 -6.35
CA HIS A 140 25.87 27.28 -6.52
C HIS A 140 24.96 28.51 -6.66
N LEU A 141 24.92 29.35 -5.62
CA LEU A 141 24.27 30.66 -5.70
C LEU A 141 25.22 31.58 -6.49
N GLY A 142 24.94 31.78 -7.78
CA GLY A 142 25.52 32.87 -8.57
C GLY A 142 24.80 34.19 -8.26
N PRO A 143 25.50 35.34 -8.33
CA PRO A 143 24.96 36.62 -7.86
C PRO A 143 23.82 37.10 -8.77
N THR A 144 22.77 37.59 -8.14
CA THR A 144 21.63 38.27 -8.76
C THR A 144 22.08 39.60 -9.36
N GLY A 145 21.91 39.76 -10.68
CA GLY A 145 22.07 41.03 -11.38
C GLY A 145 20.95 41.22 -12.41
N HIS A 146 19.98 42.06 -12.07
CA HIS A 146 19.14 42.77 -13.04
C HIS A 146 19.87 44.03 -13.49
N PRO A 147 19.61 44.49 -14.71
CA PRO A 147 18.84 45.73 -14.85
C PRO A 147 17.41 45.50 -15.34
#